data_AF-W1I8E9-F1
#
_entry.id   AF-W1I8E9-F1
#
_cell.length_a   1.000
_cell.length_b   1.000
_cell.length_c   1.000
_cell.angle_alpha   90.00
_cell.angle_beta   90.00
_cell.angle_gamma   90.00
#
_symmetry.space_group_name_H-M   'P 1'
#
loop_
_entity.id
_entity.type
_entity.pdbx_description
1 polymer ?
#
loop_
_entity_poly.entity_id
_entity_poly.type
_entity_poly.pdbx_seq_one_letter_code
_entity_poly.pdbx_strand_id
1 'polypeptide(L)'
;MIKFQSLPRQKRQAIRDEVLRLYAETDLSYGEIAEENGVQVRTVEYIVRNFASELPEIPTMRKKKKDASEEDYDKLRAEVTRLRKELRQEKMRSEALNTMIDVAEEMFNIPVRKKAGTKQ
;
A
#
# COMPACT_ATOMS: atom_id res chain seq x y z
N MET A 1 -10.02 -27.95 1.83
CA MET A 1 -8.81 -27.54 2.58
C MET A 1 -8.41 -28.62 3.56
N ILE A 2 -7.12 -28.92 3.64
CA ILE A 2 -6.53 -29.97 4.46
C ILE A 2 -6.49 -29.52 5.92
N LYS A 3 -6.79 -30.43 6.86
CA LYS A 3 -6.61 -30.18 8.29
C LYS A 3 -5.12 -30.18 8.62
N PHE A 4 -4.51 -29.00 8.73
CA PHE A 4 -3.07 -28.84 8.96
C PHE A 4 -2.54 -29.67 10.16
N GLN A 5 -3.27 -29.68 11.28
CA GLN A 5 -2.84 -30.38 12.50
C GLN A 5 -2.83 -31.92 12.38
N SER A 6 -3.63 -32.50 11.47
CA SER A 6 -3.66 -33.96 11.26
C SER A 6 -2.55 -34.46 10.33
N LEU A 7 -1.74 -33.56 9.76
CA LEU A 7 -0.65 -33.94 8.86
C LEU A 7 0.58 -34.43 9.64
N PRO A 8 1.40 -35.32 9.04
CA PRO A 8 2.71 -35.68 9.58
C PRO A 8 3.59 -34.44 9.82
N ARG A 9 4.46 -34.49 10.83
CA ARG A 9 5.32 -33.36 11.22
C ARG A 9 6.11 -32.77 10.05
N GLN A 10 6.65 -33.61 9.18
CA GLN A 10 7.38 -33.18 7.97
C GLN A 10 6.51 -32.35 7.03
N LYS A 11 5.27 -32.81 6.75
CA LYS A 11 4.33 -32.08 5.88
C LYS A 11 3.88 -30.75 6.50
N ARG A 12 3.71 -30.70 7.82
CA ARG A 12 3.39 -29.44 8.51
C ARG A 12 4.54 -28.43 8.42
N GLN A 13 5.77 -28.90 8.53
CA GLN A 13 6.94 -28.03 8.38
C GLN A 13 7.04 -27.49 6.96
N ALA A 14 6.88 -28.34 5.94
CA ALA A 14 6.90 -27.90 4.54
C ALA A 14 5.84 -26.83 4.23
N ILE A 15 4.60 -27.03 4.68
CA ILE A 15 3.54 -26.02 4.51
C ILE A 15 3.86 -24.73 5.28
N ARG A 16 4.41 -24.85 6.49
CA ARG A 16 4.82 -23.67 7.26
C ARG A 16 5.87 -22.86 6.52
N ASP A 17 6.92 -23.51 6.02
CA ASP A 17 8.02 -22.85 5.34
C ASP A 17 7.54 -22.18 4.05
N GLU A 18 6.67 -22.84 3.29
CA GLU A 18 6.10 -22.29 2.05
C GLU A 18 5.17 -21.10 2.32
N VAL A 19 4.30 -21.18 3.33
CA VAL A 19 3.45 -20.05 3.74
C VAL A 19 4.30 -18.85 4.15
N LEU A 20 5.39 -19.07 4.88
CA LEU A 20 6.30 -18.02 5.29
C LEU A 20 7.07 -17.42 4.11
N ARG A 21 7.48 -18.24 3.14
CA ARG A 21 8.11 -17.81 1.89
C ARG A 21 7.18 -16.92 1.08
N LEU A 22 5.96 -17.38 0.81
CA LEU A 22 4.97 -16.61 0.05
C LEU A 22 4.62 -15.29 0.75
N TYR A 23 4.45 -15.31 2.07
CA TYR A 23 4.22 -14.10 2.85
C TYR A 23 5.37 -13.07 2.76
N ALA A 24 6.61 -13.53 2.60
CA ALA A 24 7.80 -12.69 2.54
C ALA A 24 8.11 -12.16 1.14
N GLU A 25 7.94 -13.02 0.13
CA GLU A 25 8.44 -12.81 -1.23
C GLU A 25 7.35 -12.35 -2.21
N THR A 26 6.07 -12.46 -1.85
CA THR A 26 4.94 -12.18 -2.74
C THR A 26 3.92 -11.23 -2.11
N ASP A 27 3.17 -10.51 -2.95
CA ASP A 27 2.07 -9.63 -2.54
C ASP A 27 0.73 -10.38 -2.39
N LEU A 28 0.75 -11.71 -2.21
CA LEU A 28 -0.45 -12.51 -2.07
C LEU A 28 -1.17 -12.24 -0.74
N SER A 29 -2.50 -12.14 -0.81
CA SER A 29 -3.35 -12.09 0.38
C SER A 29 -3.34 -13.43 1.13
N TYR A 30 -3.73 -13.41 2.40
CA TYR A 30 -3.85 -14.66 3.19
C TYR A 30 -4.86 -15.65 2.61
N GLY A 31 -5.83 -15.17 1.83
CA GLY A 31 -6.77 -16.02 1.08
C GLY A 31 -6.06 -16.79 -0.03
N GLU A 32 -5.30 -16.08 -0.86
CA GLU A 32 -4.55 -16.65 -1.98
C GLU A 32 -3.48 -17.63 -1.50
N ILE A 33 -2.71 -17.28 -0.46
CA ILE A 33 -1.72 -18.18 0.15
C ILE A 33 -2.38 -19.45 0.68
N ALA A 34 -3.58 -19.35 1.25
CA ALA A 34 -4.33 -20.48 1.78
C ALA A 34 -4.85 -21.41 0.67
N GLU A 35 -5.31 -20.84 -0.44
CA GLU A 35 -5.73 -21.58 -1.64
C GLU A 35 -4.55 -22.34 -2.27
N GLU A 36 -3.41 -21.67 -2.46
CA GLU A 36 -2.19 -22.26 -3.04
C GLU A 36 -1.64 -23.41 -2.19
N ASN A 37 -1.66 -23.25 -0.86
CA ASN A 37 -1.19 -24.28 0.07
C ASN A 37 -2.27 -25.29 0.47
N GLY A 38 -3.50 -25.15 -0.03
CA GLY A 38 -4.64 -26.03 0.27
C GLY A 38 -5.05 -26.05 1.75
N VAL A 39 -4.70 -25.03 2.53
CA VAL A 39 -5.00 -24.90 3.97
C VAL A 39 -6.07 -23.86 4.23
N GLN A 40 -6.58 -23.80 5.45
CA GLN A 40 -7.52 -22.74 5.84
C GLN A 40 -6.78 -21.41 6.04
N VAL A 41 -7.43 -20.28 5.73
CA VAL A 41 -6.90 -18.93 6.01
C VAL A 41 -6.47 -18.76 7.47
N ARG A 42 -7.26 -19.31 8.40
CA ARG A 42 -6.92 -19.37 9.85
C ARG A 42 -5.57 -20.05 10.14
N THR A 43 -5.16 -21.00 9.30
CA THR A 43 -3.87 -21.69 9.42
C THR A 43 -2.73 -20.78 8.94
N VAL A 44 -2.93 -20.05 7.83
CA VAL A 44 -1.99 -19.02 7.37
C VAL A 44 -1.81 -17.94 8.43
N GLU A 45 -2.90 -17.41 8.98
CA GLU A 45 -2.87 -16.43 10.09
C GLU A 45 -2.09 -16.96 11.30
N TYR A 46 -2.33 -18.22 11.68
CA TYR A 46 -1.62 -18.87 12.78
C TYR A 46 -0.12 -18.96 12.49
N ILE A 47 0.27 -19.38 11.27
CA ILE A 47 1.67 -19.54 10.89
C ILE A 47 2.38 -18.19 10.92
N VAL A 48 1.85 -17.20 10.20
CA VAL A 48 2.47 -15.87 10.10
C VAL A 48 2.58 -15.22 11.48
N ARG A 49 1.53 -15.26 12.29
CA ARG A 49 1.54 -14.65 13.64
C ARG A 49 2.60 -15.24 14.57
N ASN A 50 2.82 -16.56 14.51
CA ASN A 50 3.71 -17.23 15.45
C ASN A 50 5.15 -17.37 14.94
N PHE A 51 5.36 -17.38 13.62
CA PHE A 51 6.64 -17.77 13.03
C PHE A 51 7.25 -16.73 12.10
N ALA A 52 6.52 -15.69 11.66
CA ALA A 52 7.10 -14.67 10.77
C ALA A 52 8.23 -13.85 11.42
N SER A 53 8.28 -13.77 12.75
CA SER A 53 9.38 -13.10 13.46
C SER A 53 10.70 -13.87 13.44
N GLU A 54 10.70 -15.11 12.98
CA GLU A 54 11.91 -15.92 12.79
C GLU A 54 12.57 -15.64 11.44
N LEU A 55 11.95 -14.84 10.56
CA LEU A 55 12.48 -14.51 9.24
C LEU A 55 13.43 -13.30 9.34
N PRO A 56 14.64 -13.39 8.76
CA PRO A 56 15.71 -12.41 8.99
C PRO A 56 15.45 -11.00 8.43
N GLU A 57 14.48 -10.82 7.52
CA GLU A 57 14.27 -9.52 6.85
C GLU A 57 12.83 -8.99 6.86
N ILE A 58 11.88 -9.69 7.48
CA ILE A 58 10.49 -9.23 7.44
C ILE A 58 10.27 -8.27 8.61
N PRO A 59 9.93 -6.99 8.37
CA PRO A 59 9.48 -6.11 9.43
C PRO A 59 8.15 -6.67 9.92
N THR A 60 8.20 -7.51 10.95
CA THR A 60 6.98 -7.95 11.61
C THR A 60 6.32 -6.69 12.15
N MET A 61 5.22 -6.28 11.53
CA MET A 61 4.24 -5.40 12.16
C MET A 61 3.63 -6.21 13.31
N ARG A 62 4.41 -6.42 14.38
CA ARG A 62 3.85 -6.48 15.71
C ARG A 62 3.09 -5.18 15.81
N LYS A 63 1.77 -5.24 15.66
CA LYS A 63 0.88 -4.25 16.22
C LYS A 63 1.12 -4.32 17.73
N LYS A 64 2.22 -3.71 18.20
CA LYS A 64 2.17 -3.03 19.48
C LYS A 64 0.99 -2.11 19.27
N LYS A 65 -0.13 -2.41 19.93
CA LYS A 65 -1.10 -1.38 20.28
C LYS A 65 -0.32 -0.37 21.13
N LYS A 66 0.49 0.46 20.48
CA LYS A 66 0.69 1.81 20.97
C LYS A 66 -0.63 2.44 20.57
N ASP A 67 -1.53 2.55 21.53
CA ASP A 67 -2.67 3.43 21.37
C ASP A 67 -2.08 4.75 20.91
N ALA A 68 -2.33 5.12 19.65
CA ALA A 68 -1.84 6.36 19.09
C ALA A 68 -2.29 7.46 20.06
N SER A 69 -1.32 8.21 20.58
CA SER A 69 -1.61 9.23 21.58
C SER A 69 -2.56 10.24 20.97
N GLU A 70 -3.38 10.91 21.79
CA GLU A 70 -4.18 12.06 21.33
C GLU A 70 -3.30 13.11 20.63
N GLU A 71 -2.05 13.24 21.08
CA GLU A 71 -1.01 14.06 20.47
C GLU A 71 -0.63 13.62 19.03
N ASP A 72 -0.61 12.32 18.76
CA ASP A 72 -0.33 11.78 17.42
C ASP A 72 -1.50 12.09 16.47
N TYR A 73 -2.74 12.03 16.96
CA TYR A 73 -3.91 12.41 16.18
C TYR A 73 -3.95 13.91 15.90
N ASP A 74 -3.56 14.75 16.85
CA ASP A 74 -3.46 16.20 16.65
C ASP A 74 -2.40 16.57 15.61
N LYS A 75 -1.21 15.96 15.70
CA LYS A 75 -0.16 16.14 14.69
C LYS A 75 -0.64 15.73 13.31
N LEU A 76 -1.34 14.60 13.20
CA LEU A 76 -1.89 14.13 11.94
C LEU A 76 -2.97 15.07 11.39
N ARG A 77 -3.86 15.60 12.23
CA ARG A 77 -4.88 16.58 11.82
C ARG A 77 -4.26 17.90 11.34
N ALA A 78 -3.22 18.37 12.03
CA ALA A 78 -2.49 19.56 11.64
C ALA A 78 -1.84 19.37 10.26
N GLU A 79 -1.21 18.22 10.03
CA GLU A 79 -0.57 17.90 8.76
C GLU A 79 -1.57 17.78 7.62
N VAL A 80 -2.71 17.10 7.84
CA VAL A 80 -3.79 17.03 6.84
C VAL A 80 -4.31 18.43 6.48
N THR A 81 -4.42 19.32 7.47
CA THR A 81 -4.88 20.70 7.23
C THR A 81 -3.86 21.50 6.43
N ARG A 82 -2.56 21.37 6.75
CA ARG A 82 -1.46 21.98 6.01
C ARG A 82 -1.43 21.52 4.56
N LEU A 83 -1.43 20.20 4.34
CA LEU A 83 -1.40 19.60 3.00
C LEU A 83 -2.63 20.01 2.17
N ARG A 84 -3.82 20.08 2.76
CA ARG A 84 -5.02 20.56 2.06
C ARG A 84 -4.91 22.02 1.66
N LYS A 85 -4.26 22.87 2.48
CA LYS A 85 -4.03 24.27 2.15
C LYS A 85 -3.05 24.41 0.97
N GLU A 86 -1.93 23.70 1.02
CA GLU A 86 -0.93 23.67 -0.05
C GLU A 86 -1.55 23.17 -1.36
N LEU A 87 -2.34 22.09 -1.31
CA LEU A 87 -3.03 21.57 -2.47
C LEU A 87 -3.99 22.59 -3.10
N ARG A 88 -4.75 23.33 -2.29
CA ARG A 88 -5.64 24.39 -2.80
C ARG A 88 -4.83 25.51 -3.48
N GLN A 89 -3.72 25.90 -2.88
CA GLN A 89 -2.87 26.97 -3.42
C GLN A 89 -2.24 26.56 -4.77
N GLU A 90 -1.73 25.34 -4.87
CA GLU A 90 -1.16 24.85 -6.14
C GLU A 90 -2.24 24.67 -7.21
N LYS A 91 -3.45 24.21 -6.86
CA LYS A 91 -4.58 24.17 -7.81
C LYS A 91 -4.93 25.55 -8.33
N MET A 92 -5.08 26.53 -7.45
CA MET A 92 -5.37 27.92 -7.83
C MET A 92 -4.25 28.50 -8.71
N ARG A 93 -2.98 28.26 -8.36
CA ARG A 93 -1.84 28.67 -9.19
C ARG A 93 -1.92 28.03 -10.57
N SER A 94 -2.18 26.72 -10.65
CA SER A 94 -2.28 26.01 -11.91
C SER A 94 -3.45 26.53 -12.77
N GLU A 95 -4.60 26.79 -12.17
CA GLU A 95 -5.76 27.38 -12.86
C GLU A 95 -5.42 28.77 -13.39
N ALA A 96 -4.81 29.64 -12.57
CA ALA A 96 -4.41 30.98 -12.99
C ALA A 96 -3.39 30.95 -14.15
N LEU A 97 -2.42 30.02 -14.11
CA LEU A 97 -1.45 29.84 -15.19
C LEU A 97 -2.13 29.34 -16.48
N ASN A 98 -3.10 28.42 -16.37
CA ASN A 98 -3.89 27.99 -17.53
C ASN A 98 -4.67 29.15 -18.14
N THR A 99 -5.38 29.94 -17.32
CA THR A 99 -6.11 31.12 -17.79
C THR A 99 -5.18 32.14 -18.45
N MET A 100 -3.98 32.35 -17.91
CA MET A 100 -3.00 33.26 -18.52
C MET A 100 -2.53 32.78 -19.89
N ILE A 101 -2.39 31.45 -20.07
CA ILE A 101 -2.09 30.86 -21.37
C ILE A 101 -3.26 31.13 -22.33
N ASP A 102 -4.51 30.86 -21.91
CA ASP A 102 -5.70 31.07 -22.75
C ASP A 102 -5.78 32.54 -23.23
N VAL A 103 -5.59 33.51 -22.31
CA VAL A 103 -5.57 34.94 -22.64
C VAL A 103 -4.44 35.29 -23.63
N ALA A 104 -3.24 34.71 -23.46
CA ALA A 104 -2.13 34.97 -24.37
C ALA A 104 -2.39 34.39 -25.76
N GLU A 105 -2.97 33.20 -25.85
CA GLU A 105 -3.35 32.59 -27.14
C GLU A 105 -4.41 33.43 -27.85
N GLU A 106 -5.41 33.94 -27.12
CA GLU A 106 -6.45 34.83 -27.67
C GLU A 106 -5.88 36.18 -28.16
N MET A 107 -4.99 36.81 -27.37
CA MET A 107 -4.46 38.14 -27.70
C MET A 107 -3.45 38.13 -28.85
N PHE A 108 -2.59 37.10 -28.91
CA PHE A 108 -1.48 37.04 -29.86
C PHE A 108 -1.72 36.08 -31.02
N ASN A 109 -2.80 35.29 -30.98
CA ASN A 109 -3.18 34.33 -32.00
C ASN A 109 -2.05 33.32 -32.33
N ILE A 110 -1.23 32.99 -31.33
CA ILE A 110 -0.14 32.01 -31.40
C ILE A 110 -0.45 30.85 -30.44
N PRO A 111 -0.22 29.59 -30.84
CA PRO A 111 -0.40 28.45 -29.94
C PRO A 111 0.78 28.37 -28.96
N VAL A 112 0.53 28.63 -27.68
CA VAL A 112 1.52 28.55 -26.61
C VAL A 112 1.47 27.16 -25.96
N ARG A 113 0.28 26.58 -25.82
CA ARG A 113 0.07 25.24 -25.28
C ARG A 113 0.50 24.18 -26.29
N LYS A 114 1.27 23.19 -25.85
CA LYS A 114 1.49 21.98 -26.67
C LYS A 114 0.16 21.29 -26.89
N LYS A 115 -0.26 21.17 -28.15
CA LYS A 115 -1.42 20.36 -28.53
C LYS A 115 -1.12 18.90 -28.19
N ALA A 116 -1.98 18.25 -27.40
CA ALA A 116 -1.89 16.82 -27.14
C ALA A 116 -2.11 16.08 -28.47
N GLY A 117 -1.04 15.61 -29.12
CA GLY A 117 -1.17 14.91 -30.40
C GLY A 117 0.00 14.99 -31.38
N THR A 118 1.15 15.60 -31.07
CA THR A 118 2.33 15.40 -31.93
C THR A 118 2.87 13.98 -31.72
N LYS A 119 2.49 13.07 -32.62
CA LYS A 119 2.93 11.68 -32.69
C LYS A 119 4.46 11.59 -32.52
N GLN A 120 4.91 10.73 -31.60
CA GLN A 120 6.26 10.16 -31.67
C GLN A 120 6.33 9.14 -32.81
#